data_AF-A0A183M3D2-F1
#
_entry.id   AF-A0A183M3D2-F1
#
_cell.length_a   1.000
_cell.length_b   1.000
_cell.length_c   1.000
_cell.angle_alpha   90.00
_cell.angle_beta   90.00
_cell.angle_gamma   90.00
#
_symmetry.space_group_name_H-M   'P 1'
#
loop_
_entity.id
_entity.type
_entity.pdbx_description
1 polymer ?
#
loop_
_entity_poly.entity_id
_entity_poly.type
_entity_poly.pdbx_seq_one_letter_code
_entity_poly.pdbx_strand_id
1 'polypeptide(L)'
;MKLKLNKHWTIGKTALQRFNIAFKQDINKLNKFKIALNNRFQALLDILKEDENTMEDNWKKIKETLTSTRQEMLGRNKHHHVEWISIETLDKFQERQNKKLAINNNGAITENFKTQAEYT
;
A
#
# COMPACT_ATOMS: atom_id res chain seq x y z
N MET A 1 -13.80 -45.48 73.38
CA MET A 1 -14.15 -44.44 72.37
C MET A 1 -12.96 -44.04 71.48
N LYS A 2 -11.75 -43.83 72.03
CA LYS A 2 -10.52 -43.39 71.33
C LYS A 2 -10.12 -44.22 70.09
N LEU A 3 -10.27 -45.55 70.13
CA LEU A 3 -9.92 -46.44 69.01
C LEU A 3 -10.81 -46.24 67.77
N LYS A 4 -12.08 -45.86 67.94
CA LYS A 4 -12.99 -45.61 66.81
C LYS A 4 -12.62 -44.30 66.08
N LEU A 5 -12.30 -43.25 66.83
CA LEU A 5 -11.87 -41.97 66.28
C LEU A 5 -10.60 -42.10 65.43
N ASN A 6 -9.61 -42.87 65.92
CA ASN A 6 -8.36 -43.09 65.19
C ASN A 6 -8.58 -43.80 63.85
N LYS A 7 -9.51 -44.78 63.81
CA LYS A 7 -9.90 -45.44 62.55
C LYS A 7 -10.50 -44.47 61.53
N HIS A 8 -11.42 -43.60 61.96
CA HIS A 8 -12.01 -42.59 61.06
C HIS A 8 -10.98 -41.57 60.57
N TRP A 9 -10.07 -41.14 61.43
CA TRP A 9 -8.97 -40.25 61.06
C TRP A 9 -8.06 -40.87 59.98
N THR A 10 -7.67 -42.14 60.14
CA THR A 10 -6.87 -42.86 59.14
C THR A 10 -7.61 -42.98 57.80
N ILE A 11 -8.91 -43.32 57.83
CA ILE A 11 -9.74 -43.43 56.62
C ILE A 11 -9.83 -42.08 55.88
N GLY A 12 -10.05 -40.98 56.61
CA GLY A 12 -10.10 -39.63 56.04
C GLY A 12 -8.77 -39.24 55.38
N LYS A 13 -7.64 -39.57 56.01
CA LYS A 13 -6.31 -39.33 55.42
C LYS A 13 -6.11 -40.09 54.11
N THR A 14 -6.51 -41.37 54.06
CA THR A 14 -6.43 -42.17 52.84
C THR A 14 -7.35 -41.66 51.73
N ALA A 15 -8.56 -41.22 52.08
CA ALA A 15 -9.49 -40.63 51.11
C ALA A 15 -8.92 -39.34 50.49
N LEU A 16 -8.36 -38.45 51.31
CA LEU A 16 -7.72 -37.22 50.84
C LEU A 16 -6.51 -37.49 49.94
N GLN A 17 -5.69 -38.49 50.28
CA GLN A 17 -4.56 -38.89 49.44
C GLN A 17 -5.03 -39.40 48.07
N ARG A 18 -6.07 -40.23 48.03
CA ARG A 18 -6.66 -40.72 46.77
C ARG A 18 -7.21 -39.59 45.92
N PHE A 19 -7.91 -38.64 46.54
CA PHE A 19 -8.43 -37.46 45.86
C PHE A 19 -7.31 -36.64 45.22
N ASN A 20 -6.24 -36.34 45.97
CA ASN A 20 -5.12 -35.56 45.45
C ASN A 20 -4.39 -36.25 44.28
N ILE A 21 -4.29 -37.58 44.33
CA ILE A 21 -3.68 -38.36 43.23
C ILE A 21 -4.56 -38.30 41.98
N ALA A 22 -5.86 -38.52 42.12
CA ALA A 22 -6.81 -38.45 40.99
C ALA A 22 -6.81 -37.05 40.37
N PHE A 23 -6.87 -36.00 41.20
CA PHE A 23 -6.83 -34.62 40.74
C PHE A 23 -5.55 -34.29 39.96
N LYS A 24 -4.39 -34.79 40.40
CA LYS A 24 -3.13 -34.62 39.68
C LYS A 24 -3.14 -35.34 38.33
N GLN A 25 -3.76 -36.52 38.23
CA GLN A 25 -3.91 -37.24 36.97
C GLN A 25 -4.77 -36.45 35.98
N ASP A 26 -5.86 -35.85 36.45
CA ASP A 26 -6.74 -35.03 35.63
C ASP A 26 -6.03 -33.77 35.11
N ILE A 27 -5.25 -33.09 35.96
CA ILE A 27 -4.41 -31.95 35.52
C ILE A 27 -3.43 -32.38 34.42
N ASN A 28 -2.76 -33.51 34.60
CA ASN A 28 -1.83 -34.01 33.58
C ASN A 28 -2.54 -34.31 32.26
N LYS A 29 -3.77 -34.85 32.31
CA LYS A 29 -4.60 -35.12 31.13
C LYS A 29 -5.02 -33.82 30.43
N LEU A 30 -5.43 -32.81 31.21
CA LEU A 30 -5.78 -31.48 30.70
C LEU A 30 -4.60 -30.81 29.99
N ASN A 31 -3.41 -30.88 30.58
CA ASN A 31 -2.19 -30.32 29.98
C ASN A 31 -1.83 -31.01 28.66
N LYS A 32 -1.93 -32.36 28.60
CA LYS A 32 -1.74 -33.11 27.35
C LYS A 32 -2.74 -32.69 26.27
N PHE A 33 -4.01 -32.51 26.64
CA PHE A 33 -5.04 -32.04 25.73
C PHE A 33 -4.72 -30.63 25.20
N LYS A 34 -4.34 -29.70 26.09
CA LYS A 34 -3.95 -28.33 25.71
C LYS A 34 -2.78 -28.31 24.72
N ILE A 35 -1.76 -29.15 24.93
CA ILE A 35 -0.63 -29.27 24.02
C ILE A 35 -1.08 -29.81 22.66
N ALA A 36 -1.84 -30.92 22.64
CA ALA A 36 -2.33 -31.50 21.41
C ALA A 36 -3.20 -30.53 20.61
N LEU A 37 -4.04 -29.76 21.30
CA LEU A 37 -4.88 -28.73 20.68
C LEU A 37 -4.02 -27.61 20.08
N ASN A 38 -3.06 -27.07 20.83
CA ASN A 38 -2.15 -26.04 20.33
C ASN A 38 -1.38 -26.50 19.09
N ASN A 39 -0.86 -27.73 19.10
CA ASN A 39 -0.13 -28.27 17.96
C ASN A 39 -1.02 -28.36 16.70
N ARG A 40 -2.28 -28.78 16.85
CA ARG A 40 -3.24 -28.81 15.74
C ARG A 40 -3.57 -27.41 15.23
N PHE A 41 -3.76 -26.44 16.11
CA PHE A 41 -4.00 -25.05 15.71
C PHE A 41 -2.80 -24.46 14.96
N GLN A 42 -1.57 -24.73 15.39
CA GLN A 42 -0.38 -24.28 14.66
C GLN A 42 -0.32 -24.90 13.26
N ALA A 43 -0.53 -26.21 13.14
CA ALA A 43 -0.58 -26.87 11.83
C ALA A 43 -1.64 -26.26 10.89
N LEU A 44 -2.81 -25.89 11.42
CA LEU A 44 -3.85 -25.21 10.63
C LEU A 44 -3.44 -23.80 10.21
N LEU A 45 -2.77 -23.04 11.08
CA LEU A 45 -2.26 -21.70 10.74
C LEU A 45 -1.15 -21.76 9.69
N ASP A 46 -0.28 -22.77 9.75
CA ASP A 46 0.79 -22.94 8.75
C ASP A 46 0.19 -23.28 7.38
N ILE A 47 -0.81 -24.16 7.33
CA ILE A 47 -1.56 -24.45 6.08
C ILE A 47 -2.23 -23.17 5.54
N LEU A 48 -2.85 -22.37 6.41
CA LEU A 48 -3.52 -21.14 5.98
C LEU A 48 -2.52 -20.12 5.40
N LYS A 49 -1.34 -19.98 6.01
CA LYS A 49 -0.28 -19.09 5.49
C LYS A 49 0.26 -19.57 4.14
N GLU A 50 0.43 -20.87 3.96
CA GLU A 50 0.84 -21.43 2.66
C GLU A 50 -0.21 -21.10 1.58
N ASP A 51 -1.49 -21.33 1.87
CA ASP A 51 -2.58 -21.04 0.93
C ASP A 51 -2.70 -19.52 0.65
N GLU A 52 -2.60 -18.68 1.68
CA GLU A 52 -2.58 -17.22 1.56
C GLU A 52 -1.43 -16.74 0.68
N ASN A 53 -0.21 -17.27 0.87
CA ASN A 53 0.94 -16.96 0.02
C ASN A 53 0.68 -17.36 -1.45
N THR A 54 0.08 -18.53 -1.69
CA THR A 54 -0.26 -18.94 -3.07
C THR A 54 -1.35 -18.06 -3.68
N MET A 55 -2.34 -17.63 -2.90
CA MET A 55 -3.40 -16.74 -3.36
C MET A 55 -2.85 -15.34 -3.66
N GLU A 56 -1.93 -14.83 -2.84
CA GLU A 56 -1.24 -13.56 -3.07
C GLU A 56 -0.41 -13.60 -4.35
N ASP A 57 0.35 -14.67 -4.59
CA ASP A 57 1.12 -14.87 -5.82
C ASP A 57 0.21 -14.97 -7.05
N ASN A 58 -0.90 -15.70 -6.96
CA ASN A 58 -1.91 -15.78 -8.02
C ASN A 58 -2.53 -14.40 -8.31
N TRP A 59 -2.87 -13.65 -7.27
CA TRP A 59 -3.41 -12.30 -7.39
C TRP A 59 -2.41 -11.33 -8.02
N LYS A 60 -1.13 -11.44 -7.66
CA LYS A 60 -0.04 -10.69 -8.27
C LYS A 60 0.08 -10.99 -9.76
N LYS A 61 0.06 -12.27 -10.15
CA LYS A 61 0.12 -12.71 -11.55
C LYS A 61 -1.05 -12.18 -12.39
N ILE A 62 -2.26 -12.16 -11.83
CA ILE A 62 -3.45 -11.59 -12.50
C ILE A 62 -3.26 -10.08 -12.73
N LYS A 63 -2.83 -9.33 -11.71
CA LYS A 63 -2.57 -7.88 -11.82
C LYS A 63 -1.50 -7.57 -12.87
N GLU A 64 -0.42 -8.34 -12.88
CA GLU A 64 0.67 -8.20 -13.86
C GLU A 64 0.19 -8.49 -15.28
N THR A 65 -0.56 -9.59 -15.48
CA THR A 65 -1.13 -9.95 -16.79
C THR A 65 -2.04 -8.84 -17.30
N LEU A 66 -2.97 -8.35 -16.47
CA LEU A 66 -3.88 -7.27 -16.86
C LEU A 66 -3.13 -5.97 -17.20
N THR A 67 -2.09 -5.64 -16.43
CA THR A 67 -1.24 -4.47 -16.68
C THR A 67 -0.48 -4.61 -18.00
N SER A 68 0.02 -5.82 -18.30
CA SER A 68 0.74 -6.09 -19.54
C SER A 68 -0.19 -6.02 -20.75
N THR A 69 -1.36 -6.66 -20.69
CA THR A 69 -2.37 -6.57 -21.76
C THR A 69 -2.79 -5.12 -21.99
N ARG A 70 -2.95 -4.33 -20.93
CA ARG A 70 -3.24 -2.90 -21.04
C ARG A 70 -2.12 -2.13 -21.74
N GLN A 71 -0.85 -2.37 -21.38
CA GLN A 71 0.30 -1.73 -22.02
C GLN A 71 0.48 -2.15 -23.49
N GLU A 72 0.13 -3.39 -23.82
CA GLU A 72 0.18 -3.92 -25.19
C GLU A 72 -0.95 -3.32 -26.03
N MET A 73 -2.20 -3.37 -25.55
CA MET A 73 -3.36 -2.86 -26.29
C MET A 73 -3.34 -1.35 -26.46
N LEU A 74 -3.00 -0.59 -25.42
CA LEU A 74 -2.94 0.87 -25.51
C LEU A 74 -1.61 1.36 -26.10
N GLY A 75 -0.63 0.46 -26.27
CA GLY A 75 0.75 0.80 -26.54
C GLY A 75 1.39 1.56 -25.36
N ARG A 76 2.70 1.40 -25.16
CA ARG A 76 3.44 2.41 -24.41
C ARG A 76 3.50 3.66 -25.28
N ASN A 77 2.53 4.55 -25.12
CA ASN A 77 2.53 5.87 -25.75
C ASN A 77 3.84 6.57 -25.37
N LYS A 78 4.85 6.44 -26.24
CA LYS A 78 6.02 7.32 -26.24
C LYS A 78 5.50 8.64 -26.76
N HIS A 79 5.01 9.47 -25.85
CA HIS A 79 4.68 10.84 -26.17
C HIS A 79 5.98 11.56 -26.52
N HIS A 80 6.38 11.43 -27.79
CA HIS A 80 7.38 12.30 -28.37
C HIS A 80 6.77 13.69 -28.33
N HIS A 81 7.32 14.53 -27.46
CA HIS A 81 6.95 15.93 -27.38
C HIS A 81 7.40 16.58 -28.68
N VAL A 82 6.50 16.65 -29.66
CA VAL A 82 6.73 17.42 -30.87
C VAL A 82 6.41 18.87 -30.49
N GLU A 83 7.44 19.72 -30.44
CA GLU A 83 7.20 21.16 -30.36
C GLU A 83 6.54 21.60 -31.67
N TRP A 84 5.23 21.88 -31.61
CA TRP A 84 4.43 22.30 -32.77
C TRP A 84 4.94 23.58 -33.42
N ILE A 85 5.74 24.36 -32.71
CA ILE A 85 6.37 25.60 -33.18
C ILE A 85 7.82 25.57 -32.71
N SER A 86 8.76 25.61 -33.65
CA SER A 86 10.18 25.73 -33.29
C SER A 86 10.47 27.13 -32.75
N ILE A 87 11.38 27.22 -31.78
CA ILE A 87 11.87 28.49 -31.22
C ILE A 87 12.38 29.41 -32.34
N GLU A 88 13.04 28.83 -33.35
CA GLU A 88 13.52 29.57 -34.53
C GLU A 88 12.38 30.23 -35.33
N THR A 89 11.20 29.58 -35.40
CA THR A 89 10.03 30.15 -36.07
C THR A 89 9.43 31.31 -35.27
N LEU A 90 9.42 31.19 -33.94
CA LEU A 90 8.96 32.24 -33.04
C LEU A 90 9.87 33.48 -33.10
N ASP A 91 11.18 33.28 -33.12
CA ASP A 91 12.17 34.37 -33.25
C ASP A 91 12.00 35.13 -34.57
N LYS A 92 11.82 34.41 -35.69
CA LYS A 92 11.57 35.02 -37.01
C LYS A 92 10.28 35.84 -37.02
N PHE A 93 9.25 35.42 -36.30
CA PHE A 93 8.01 36.19 -36.18
C PHE A 93 8.21 37.46 -35.36
N GLN A 94 8.91 37.37 -34.22
CA GLN A 94 9.22 38.52 -33.38
C GLN A 94 10.10 39.54 -34.11
N GLU A 95 11.10 39.08 -34.87
CA GLU A 95 11.98 39.95 -35.65
C GLU A 95 11.21 40.74 -36.71
N ARG A 96 10.22 40.11 -37.36
CA ARG A 96 9.32 40.78 -38.33
C ARG A 96 8.43 41.82 -37.65
N GLN A 97 7.91 41.53 -36.46
CA GLN A 97 7.12 42.50 -35.67
C GLN A 97 7.96 43.73 -35.28
N ASN A 98 9.19 43.51 -34.83
CA ASN A 98 10.10 44.60 -34.45
C ASN A 98 10.48 45.49 -35.65
N LYS A 99 10.73 44.90 -36.83
CA LYS A 99 10.98 45.65 -38.07
C LYS A 99 9.77 46.49 -38.49
N LYS A 100 8.56 45.95 -38.37
CA LYS A 100 7.31 46.68 -38.65
C LYS A 100 7.12 47.86 -37.70
N LEU A 101 7.39 47.69 -36.41
CA LEU A 101 7.34 48.77 -35.42
C LEU A 101 8.38 49.87 -35.70
N ALA A 102 9.59 49.50 -36.09
CA ALA A 102 10.64 50.46 -36.45
C ALA A 102 10.28 51.32 -37.67
N ILE A 103 9.64 50.73 -38.69
CA ILE A 103 9.14 51.47 -39.87
C ILE A 103 7.97 52.38 -39.49
N ASN A 104 7.02 51.91 -38.68
CA ASN A 104 5.90 52.76 -38.28
C ASN A 104 6.35 53.99 -37.45
N ASN A 105 7.39 53.84 -36.63
CA ASN A 105 7.95 54.94 -35.84
C ASN A 105 8.75 55.96 -36.67
N ASN A 106 9.29 55.58 -37.83
CA ASN A 106 10.06 56.51 -38.68
C ASN A 106 9.21 57.27 -39.70
N GLY A 107 7.94 56.89 -39.90
CA GLY A 107 7.11 57.41 -40.99
C GLY A 107 5.92 58.33 -40.65
N ALA A 108 5.53 58.56 -39.39
CA ALA A 108 4.30 59.34 -39.15
C ALA A 108 4.16 60.08 -37.80
N ILE A 109 5.06 59.90 -36.82
CA ILE A 109 4.85 60.46 -35.49
C ILE A 109 5.54 61.83 -35.32
N THR A 110 6.66 62.10 -35.98
CA THR A 110 7.35 63.40 -35.88
C THR A 110 6.65 64.56 -36.59
N GLU A 111 5.84 64.28 -37.61
CA GLU A 111 5.12 65.31 -38.36
C GLU A 111 3.83 65.75 -37.63
N ASN A 112 3.06 64.79 -37.08
CA ASN A 112 1.87 65.10 -36.27
C ASN A 112 2.21 65.82 -34.94
N PHE A 113 3.34 65.49 -34.29
CA PHE A 113 3.79 66.22 -33.09
C PHE A 113 4.27 67.64 -33.39
N LYS A 114 4.83 67.91 -34.58
CA LYS A 114 5.19 69.27 -35.00
C LYS A 114 3.96 70.11 -35.32
N THR A 115 3.00 69.56 -36.07
CA THR A 115 1.79 70.30 -36.45
C THR A 115 0.91 70.68 -35.25
N GLN A 116 0.98 69.93 -34.15
CA GLN A 116 0.23 70.23 -32.93
C GLN A 116 0.89 71.34 -32.07
N ALA A 117 2.20 71.51 -32.17
CA ALA A 117 2.94 72.57 -31.47
C ALA A 117 2.81 73.94 -32.16
N GLU A 118 2.48 73.98 -33.45
CA GLU A 118 2.23 75.24 -34.19
C GLU A 118 0.82 75.82 -33.97
N TYR A 119 -0.07 75.06 -33.32
CA TYR A 119 -1.45 75.47 -32.99
C TYR A 119 -1.68 75.74 -31.49
N THR A 120 -0.61 75.84 -30.68
CA THR A 120 -0.66 76.32 -29.27
C THR A 120 0.16 77.59 -29.14
#